data_AF-A0AAF3EFY6-F1
#
_entry.id   AF-A0AAF3EFY6-F1
#
_cell.length_a   1.000
_cell.length_b   1.000
_cell.length_c   1.000
_cell.angle_alpha   90.00
_cell.angle_beta   90.00
_cell.angle_gamma   90.00
#
_symmetry.space_group_name_H-M   'P 1'
#
loop_
_entity.id
_entity.type
_entity.pdbx_description
1 polymer ?
#
loop_
_entity_poly.entity_id
_entity_poly.type
_entity_poly.pdbx_seq_one_letter_code
_entity_poly.pdbx_strand_id
1 'polypeptide(L)'
;MIFFLLFVYSFFNYIFAGDFVDIPKNEIGPCTLLNNRMKCTGYGYFELIQCDKASCYCVQANNGEIAFETKTPNSRMAPTCSVCYNRLKQLYSNGQPAKNVWIPLCDNRKGDFQNIQCTSNRENCFCVDKETGNEIPGTRTDGSNGLRCEQMNDEATQREPTKGLNVIPLGSPSCRFGKDRGYRCAETTPIVQWHFDVETFQCLAFEYLGCGGNQNRFPNEKECSTTCKFADLSGCAGMKSPSKDTQGKTITCGQTLMNAPHLFPPPPPQIGNFPQFSRNPDDECPKEDKCVIGAFIGVCCDRGNEELFQRNFWPTCQFGKPFQWNDHQVLIGKSCSDNFCPRETSCEQGYFFAYCCSFSS
;
A
#
# COMPACT_ATOMS: atom_id res chain seq x y z
N MET A 1 -25.85 -18.82 -68.55
CA MET A 1 -24.74 -19.06 -67.59
C MET A 1 -23.88 -17.80 -67.42
N ILE A 2 -24.48 -16.64 -67.13
CA ILE A 2 -23.77 -15.36 -66.85
C ILE A 2 -24.47 -14.56 -65.73
N PHE A 3 -25.73 -14.87 -65.42
CA PHE A 3 -26.46 -14.24 -64.29
C PHE A 3 -26.10 -14.77 -62.90
N PHE A 4 -25.33 -15.86 -62.79
CA PHE A 4 -24.88 -16.43 -61.51
C PHE A 4 -23.50 -15.91 -61.05
N LEU A 5 -22.76 -15.18 -61.90
CA LEU A 5 -21.43 -14.63 -61.54
C LEU A 5 -21.48 -13.19 -61.02
N LEU A 6 -22.60 -12.47 -61.17
CA LEU A 6 -22.74 -11.11 -60.64
C LEU A 6 -23.20 -11.07 -59.17
N PHE A 7 -23.83 -12.13 -58.66
CA PHE A 7 -24.24 -12.20 -57.26
C PHE A 7 -23.07 -12.56 -56.30
N VAL A 8 -22.02 -13.21 -56.79
CA VAL A 8 -20.84 -13.53 -55.98
C VAL A 8 -19.89 -12.32 -55.87
N TYR A 9 -19.86 -11.43 -56.88
CA TYR A 9 -19.03 -10.22 -56.84
C TYR A 9 -19.64 -9.08 -55.99
N SER A 10 -20.96 -9.09 -55.80
CA SER A 10 -21.65 -8.08 -54.97
C SER A 10 -21.78 -8.47 -53.49
N PHE A 11 -21.53 -9.74 -53.13
CA PHE A 11 -21.45 -10.18 -51.72
C PHE A 11 -20.03 -10.08 -51.14
N PHE A 12 -18.98 -10.15 -51.98
CA PHE A 12 -17.60 -9.98 -51.50
C PHE A 12 -17.23 -8.53 -51.16
N ASN A 13 -17.95 -7.54 -51.71
CA ASN A 13 -17.72 -6.12 -51.42
C ASN A 13 -18.63 -5.55 -50.31
N TYR A 14 -19.54 -6.35 -49.72
CA TYR A 14 -20.37 -5.91 -48.59
C TYR A 14 -19.82 -6.34 -47.22
N ILE A 15 -18.68 -7.04 -47.17
CA ILE A 15 -18.09 -7.54 -45.91
C ILE A 15 -16.87 -6.73 -45.45
N PHE A 16 -16.31 -5.84 -46.29
CA PHE A 16 -15.13 -5.02 -45.94
C PHE A 16 -15.27 -3.52 -46.20
N ALA A 17 -16.49 -2.99 -46.24
CA ALA A 17 -16.72 -1.55 -46.14
C ALA A 17 -17.07 -1.20 -44.68
N GLY A 18 -16.13 -1.44 -43.78
CA GLY A 18 -16.10 -0.68 -42.52
C GLY A 18 -15.49 0.67 -42.86
N ASP A 19 -16.23 1.75 -42.63
CA ASP A 19 -15.75 3.12 -42.78
C ASP A 19 -14.40 3.29 -42.05
N PHE A 20 -13.30 3.22 -42.80
CA PHE A 20 -12.02 3.72 -42.33
C PHE A 20 -12.13 5.24 -42.39
N VAL A 21 -12.54 5.83 -41.27
CA VAL A 21 -12.36 7.25 -41.03
C VAL A 21 -10.86 7.52 -41.16
N ASP A 22 -10.45 8.23 -42.19
CA ASP A 22 -9.11 8.78 -42.32
C ASP A 22 -8.90 9.83 -41.23
N ILE A 23 -8.55 9.38 -40.03
CA ILE A 23 -8.24 10.26 -38.89
C ILE A 23 -6.89 10.93 -39.20
N PRO A 24 -6.83 12.27 -39.26
CA PRO A 24 -5.57 12.96 -39.49
C PRO A 24 -4.55 12.56 -38.43
N LYS A 25 -3.30 12.27 -38.84
CA LYS A 25 -2.21 11.76 -37.97
C LYS A 25 -1.92 12.57 -36.70
N ASN A 26 -2.45 13.80 -36.59
CA ASN A 26 -2.32 14.69 -35.43
C ASN A 26 -3.45 14.57 -34.40
N GLU A 27 -4.46 13.72 -34.62
CA GLU A 27 -5.61 13.51 -33.71
C GLU A 27 -5.63 12.13 -33.05
N ILE A 28 -4.59 11.33 -33.29
CA ILE A 28 -4.47 9.98 -32.73
C ILE A 28 -3.92 10.09 -31.30
N GLY A 29 -4.62 9.50 -30.35
CA GLY A 29 -4.24 9.50 -28.94
C GLY A 29 -2.90 8.81 -28.66
N PRO A 30 -2.42 8.85 -27.40
CA PRO A 30 -1.09 8.38 -27.02
C PRO A 30 -0.93 6.86 -27.03
N CYS A 31 -2.03 6.09 -27.17
CA CYS A 31 -1.99 4.65 -27.30
C CYS A 31 -1.55 4.28 -28.72
N THR A 32 -0.24 4.09 -28.89
CA THR A 32 0.32 3.52 -30.11
C THR A 32 0.64 2.06 -29.84
N LEU A 33 0.23 1.17 -30.76
CA LEU A 33 0.37 -0.29 -30.65
C LEU A 33 1.82 -0.81 -30.58
N LEU A 34 2.80 0.08 -30.51
CA LEU A 34 4.18 -0.18 -30.90
C LEU A 34 5.17 -0.43 -29.76
N ASN A 35 4.78 -0.63 -28.49
CA ASN A 35 5.68 -1.31 -27.54
C ASN A 35 5.11 -1.92 -26.24
N ASN A 36 3.84 -1.72 -25.85
CA ASN A 36 3.35 -2.15 -24.52
C ASN A 36 2.20 -3.18 -24.50
N ARG A 37 1.84 -3.82 -25.62
CA ARG A 37 0.76 -4.84 -25.70
C ARG A 37 -0.57 -4.42 -25.05
N MET A 38 -0.88 -3.13 -25.02
CA MET A 38 -2.17 -2.62 -24.57
C MET A 38 -3.12 -2.44 -25.76
N LYS A 39 -4.40 -2.75 -25.56
CA LYS A 39 -5.45 -2.54 -26.54
C LYS A 39 -5.80 -1.07 -26.64
N CYS A 40 -5.90 -0.58 -27.87
CA CYS A 40 -6.22 0.80 -28.18
C CYS A 40 -7.54 0.88 -28.96
N THR A 41 -8.28 1.98 -28.80
CA THR A 41 -9.43 2.33 -29.63
C THR A 41 -8.97 2.73 -31.04
N GLY A 42 -9.91 2.82 -31.99
CA GLY A 42 -9.63 3.30 -33.36
C GLY A 42 -9.07 4.73 -33.42
N TYR A 43 -9.26 5.53 -32.37
CA TYR A 43 -8.73 6.88 -32.22
C TYR A 43 -7.39 6.94 -31.48
N GLY A 44 -6.77 5.80 -31.14
CA GLY A 44 -5.47 5.77 -30.46
C GLY A 44 -5.51 6.06 -28.96
N TYR A 45 -6.64 5.83 -28.28
CA TYR A 45 -6.74 5.93 -26.82
C TYR A 45 -6.80 4.54 -26.18
N PHE A 46 -6.46 4.42 -24.90
CA PHE A 46 -6.43 3.12 -24.24
C PHE A 46 -7.86 2.58 -24.05
N GLU A 47 -8.09 1.31 -24.38
CA GLU A 47 -9.32 0.65 -23.96
C GLU A 47 -9.37 0.54 -22.45
N LEU A 48 -10.54 0.79 -21.84
CA LEU A 48 -10.72 0.79 -20.39
C LEU A 48 -10.25 -0.51 -19.72
N ILE A 49 -10.47 -1.65 -20.36
CA ILE A 49 -10.10 -2.96 -19.80
C ILE A 49 -8.91 -3.51 -20.60
N GLN A 50 -7.83 -3.76 -19.89
CA GLN A 50 -6.62 -4.40 -20.42
C GLN A 50 -6.51 -5.80 -19.81
N CYS A 51 -6.13 -6.78 -20.61
CA CYS A 51 -5.96 -8.16 -20.16
C CYS A 51 -4.64 -8.72 -20.67
N ASP A 52 -3.87 -9.32 -19.78
CA ASP A 52 -2.73 -10.16 -20.11
C ASP A 52 -3.10 -11.65 -19.92
N LYS A 53 -2.11 -12.55 -19.96
CA LYS A 53 -2.35 -13.99 -19.78
C LYS A 53 -2.79 -14.34 -18.35
N ALA A 54 -2.43 -13.53 -17.36
CA ALA A 54 -2.62 -13.79 -15.95
C ALA A 54 -3.84 -13.07 -15.35
N SER A 55 -4.25 -11.91 -15.87
CA SER A 55 -5.26 -11.05 -15.24
C SER A 55 -5.81 -9.99 -16.19
N CYS A 56 -6.95 -9.42 -15.84
CA CYS A 56 -7.48 -8.20 -16.45
C CYS A 56 -7.51 -7.05 -15.43
N TYR A 57 -7.39 -5.81 -15.87
CA TYR A 57 -7.38 -4.61 -15.02
C TYR A 57 -7.91 -3.39 -15.78
N CYS A 58 -8.35 -2.38 -15.03
CA CYS A 58 -8.84 -1.12 -15.58
C CYS A 58 -7.69 -0.13 -15.79
N VAL A 59 -7.74 0.63 -16.89
CA VAL A 59 -6.78 1.69 -17.19
C VAL A 59 -7.47 2.99 -17.59
N GLN A 60 -6.81 4.12 -17.36
CA GLN A 60 -7.27 5.42 -17.83
C GLN A 60 -7.16 5.51 -19.36
N ALA A 61 -8.23 5.95 -20.01
CA ALA A 61 -8.28 6.02 -21.47
C ALA A 61 -7.27 7.01 -22.08
N ASN A 62 -6.92 8.07 -21.36
CA ASN A 62 -6.08 9.17 -21.83
C ASN A 62 -4.57 8.94 -21.70
N ASN A 63 -4.10 8.15 -20.73
CA ASN A 63 -2.66 7.97 -20.48
C ASN A 63 -2.25 6.52 -20.20
N GLY A 64 -3.21 5.60 -20.05
CA GLY A 64 -2.93 4.17 -19.81
C GLY A 64 -2.57 3.82 -18.37
N GLU A 65 -2.74 4.73 -17.40
CA GLU A 65 -2.48 4.45 -15.99
C GLU A 65 -3.41 3.35 -15.45
N ILE A 66 -2.81 2.37 -14.78
CA ILE A 66 -3.50 1.19 -14.25
C ILE A 66 -4.11 1.50 -12.88
N ALA A 67 -5.38 1.14 -12.69
CA ALA A 67 -6.00 1.08 -11.35
C ALA A 67 -5.67 -0.27 -10.70
N PHE A 68 -4.63 -0.32 -9.86
CA PHE A 68 -4.04 -1.58 -9.39
C PHE A 68 -5.00 -2.50 -8.62
N GLU A 69 -5.95 -1.96 -7.85
CA GLU A 69 -6.94 -2.74 -7.08
C GLU A 69 -8.01 -3.39 -7.97
N THR A 70 -8.12 -3.00 -9.24
CA THR A 70 -9.08 -3.61 -10.19
C THR A 70 -8.57 -4.90 -10.81
N LYS A 71 -7.32 -5.31 -10.52
CA LYS A 71 -6.70 -6.49 -11.13
C LYS A 71 -7.43 -7.78 -10.74
N THR A 72 -7.92 -8.50 -11.74
CA THR A 72 -8.63 -9.76 -11.53
C THR A 72 -7.68 -10.93 -11.28
N PRO A 73 -8.06 -11.92 -10.45
CA PRO A 73 -7.27 -13.13 -10.22
C PRO A 73 -6.96 -13.97 -11.46
N ASN A 74 -7.69 -13.81 -12.57
CA ASN A 74 -7.41 -14.50 -13.82
C ASN A 74 -7.87 -13.70 -15.04
N SER A 75 -7.27 -13.99 -16.20
CA SER A 75 -7.55 -13.32 -17.48
C SER A 75 -8.93 -13.61 -18.10
N ARG A 76 -9.77 -14.44 -17.46
CA ARG A 76 -11.13 -14.72 -17.92
C ARG A 76 -12.19 -13.89 -17.20
N MET A 77 -11.82 -13.23 -16.10
CA MET A 77 -12.71 -12.38 -15.33
C MET A 77 -12.48 -10.92 -15.71
N ALA A 78 -13.55 -10.24 -16.11
CA ALA A 78 -13.54 -8.81 -16.36
C ALA A 78 -13.47 -8.03 -15.02
N PRO A 79 -12.64 -6.99 -14.92
CA PRO A 79 -12.56 -6.15 -13.73
C PRO A 79 -13.77 -5.21 -13.65
N THR A 80 -14.14 -4.82 -12.42
CA THR A 80 -15.10 -3.73 -12.21
C THR A 80 -14.34 -2.41 -12.21
N CYS A 81 -14.65 -1.54 -13.16
CA CYS A 81 -14.01 -0.22 -13.25
C CYS A 81 -14.88 0.86 -12.60
N SER A 82 -14.24 1.82 -11.94
CA SER A 82 -14.88 2.95 -11.29
C SER A 82 -15.66 3.85 -12.25
N VAL A 83 -16.50 4.72 -11.69
CA VAL A 83 -17.25 5.72 -12.46
C VAL A 83 -16.31 6.71 -13.16
N CYS A 84 -15.23 7.15 -12.50
CA CYS A 84 -14.27 8.10 -13.08
C CYS A 84 -13.58 7.53 -14.32
N TYR A 85 -13.10 6.28 -14.27
CA TYR A 85 -12.47 5.63 -15.43
C TYR A 85 -13.48 5.36 -16.55
N ASN A 86 -14.72 4.99 -16.22
CA ASN A 86 -15.79 4.86 -17.22
C ASN A 86 -16.12 6.20 -17.89
N ARG A 87 -16.07 7.30 -17.14
CA ARG A 87 -16.25 8.66 -17.69
C ARG A 87 -15.11 9.04 -18.61
N LEU A 88 -13.86 8.75 -18.26
CA LEU A 88 -12.72 8.92 -19.16
C LEU A 88 -12.87 8.07 -20.43
N LYS A 89 -13.28 6.81 -20.33
CA LYS A 89 -13.58 5.96 -21.50
C LYS A 89 -14.59 6.63 -22.43
N GLN A 90 -15.69 7.15 -21.88
CA GLN A 90 -16.72 7.83 -22.68
C GLN A 90 -16.19 9.11 -23.33
N LEU A 91 -15.46 9.94 -22.58
CA LEU A 91 -14.86 11.18 -23.09
C LEU A 91 -13.91 10.94 -24.27
N TYR A 92 -13.10 9.89 -24.20
CA TYR A 92 -12.11 9.55 -25.22
C TYR A 92 -12.58 8.52 -26.27
N SER A 93 -13.86 8.10 -26.21
CA SER A 93 -14.42 7.10 -27.13
C SER A 93 -14.44 7.57 -28.58
N ASN A 94 -14.54 8.88 -28.81
CA ASN A 94 -14.60 9.51 -30.14
C ASN A 94 -13.36 10.36 -30.42
N GLY A 95 -12.23 10.07 -29.76
CA GLY A 95 -10.98 10.82 -29.92
C GLY A 95 -10.78 11.91 -28.86
N GLN A 96 -9.98 12.92 -29.19
CA GLN A 96 -9.60 13.98 -28.25
C GLN A 96 -10.84 14.80 -27.82
N PRO A 97 -11.09 14.98 -26.50
CA PRO A 97 -12.16 15.83 -26.01
C PRO A 97 -11.97 17.31 -26.42
N ALA A 98 -13.09 18.02 -26.61
CA ALA A 98 -13.05 19.44 -26.93
C ALA A 98 -12.37 20.26 -25.81
N LYS A 99 -11.75 21.39 -26.21
CA LYS A 99 -10.84 22.21 -25.37
C LYS A 99 -11.42 22.70 -24.02
N ASN A 100 -12.75 22.78 -23.90
CA ASN A 100 -13.46 23.30 -22.71
C ASN A 100 -14.25 22.23 -21.94
N VAL A 101 -14.05 20.95 -22.27
CA VAL A 101 -14.69 19.87 -21.52
C VAL A 101 -13.91 19.62 -20.23
N TRP A 102 -14.62 19.46 -19.11
CA TRP A 102 -14.01 19.05 -17.85
C TRP A 102 -13.55 17.59 -17.94
N ILE A 103 -12.25 17.37 -17.80
CA ILE A 103 -11.63 16.04 -17.77
C ILE A 103 -11.40 15.70 -16.29
N PRO A 104 -12.03 14.64 -15.77
CA PRO A 104 -11.91 14.29 -14.36
C PRO A 104 -10.52 13.73 -14.02
N LEU A 105 -10.02 14.11 -12.85
CA LEU A 105 -8.83 13.53 -12.25
C LEU A 105 -9.23 12.29 -11.45
N CYS A 106 -8.62 11.15 -11.77
CA CYS A 106 -8.87 9.89 -11.06
C CYS A 106 -7.64 9.49 -10.23
N ASP A 107 -7.82 8.72 -9.16
CA ASP A 107 -6.70 8.04 -8.49
C ASP A 107 -6.23 6.83 -9.30
N ASN A 108 -5.09 6.24 -8.91
CA ASN A 108 -4.51 5.07 -9.56
C ASN A 108 -4.63 3.77 -8.73
N ARG A 109 -5.38 3.79 -7.62
CA ARG A 109 -5.67 2.59 -6.81
C ARG A 109 -6.90 1.86 -7.35
N LYS A 110 -8.08 2.46 -7.22
CA LYS A 110 -9.35 1.92 -7.75
C LYS A 110 -9.79 2.65 -9.01
N GLY A 111 -9.23 3.84 -9.23
CA GLY A 111 -9.65 4.70 -10.31
C GLY A 111 -10.79 5.62 -9.91
N ASP A 112 -11.09 5.83 -8.64
CA ASP A 112 -12.14 6.72 -8.17
C ASP A 112 -11.75 8.20 -8.43
N PHE A 113 -12.69 9.13 -8.25
CA PHE A 113 -12.39 10.55 -8.42
C PHE A 113 -11.42 11.04 -7.34
N GLN A 114 -10.44 11.83 -7.73
CA GLN A 114 -9.68 12.62 -6.75
C GLN A 114 -10.62 13.63 -6.08
N ASN A 115 -10.45 13.86 -4.77
CA ASN A 115 -11.33 14.75 -4.00
C ASN A 115 -11.42 16.16 -4.59
N ILE A 116 -10.31 16.66 -5.13
CA ILE A 116 -10.23 17.98 -5.73
C ILE A 116 -10.26 17.80 -7.24
N GLN A 117 -11.22 18.45 -7.88
CA GLN A 117 -11.37 18.52 -9.32
C GLN A 117 -11.19 19.96 -9.76
N CYS A 118 -10.61 20.15 -10.95
CA CYS A 118 -10.44 21.47 -11.53
C CYS A 118 -10.83 21.44 -13.00
N THR A 119 -11.29 22.58 -13.52
CA THR A 119 -11.45 22.80 -14.95
C THR A 119 -10.11 22.71 -15.68
N SER A 120 -10.13 22.51 -16.99
CA SER A 120 -8.92 22.31 -17.82
C SER A 120 -7.94 23.50 -17.77
N ASN A 121 -8.44 24.71 -17.51
CA ASN A 121 -7.64 25.92 -17.29
C ASN A 121 -7.19 26.12 -15.82
N ARG A 122 -7.57 25.22 -14.91
CA ARG A 122 -7.32 25.26 -13.45
C ARG A 122 -7.90 26.47 -12.72
N GLU A 123 -8.77 27.24 -13.37
CA GLU A 123 -9.36 28.44 -12.78
C GLU A 123 -10.51 28.10 -11.83
N ASN A 124 -11.26 27.04 -12.07
CA ASN A 124 -12.38 26.65 -11.21
C ASN A 124 -12.13 25.27 -10.62
N CYS A 125 -11.82 25.21 -9.32
CA CYS A 125 -11.63 23.97 -8.59
C CYS A 125 -12.76 23.73 -7.59
N PHE A 126 -13.15 22.48 -7.37
CA PHE A 126 -14.26 22.11 -6.50
C PHE A 126 -14.02 20.72 -5.92
N CYS A 127 -14.71 20.41 -4.83
CA CYS A 127 -14.68 19.08 -4.24
C CYS A 127 -15.72 18.18 -4.91
N VAL A 128 -15.40 16.90 -5.03
CA VAL A 128 -16.36 15.89 -5.49
C VAL A 128 -16.42 14.71 -4.54
N ASP A 129 -17.55 14.01 -4.56
CA ASP A 129 -17.65 12.67 -4.00
C ASP A 129 -16.75 11.70 -4.78
N LYS A 130 -15.95 10.89 -4.07
CA LYS A 130 -14.94 10.01 -4.67
C LYS A 130 -15.54 8.97 -5.62
N GLU A 131 -16.70 8.41 -5.28
CA GLU A 131 -17.26 7.27 -6.02
C GLU A 131 -18.13 7.74 -7.19
N THR A 132 -18.93 8.77 -6.97
CA THR A 132 -19.90 9.27 -7.94
C THR A 132 -19.36 10.40 -8.82
N GLY A 133 -18.38 11.16 -8.33
CA GLY A 133 -17.86 12.36 -9.00
C GLY A 133 -18.80 13.55 -8.96
N ASN A 134 -19.84 13.49 -8.11
CA ASN A 134 -20.76 14.59 -7.92
C ASN A 134 -20.08 15.73 -7.17
N GLU A 135 -20.19 16.95 -7.69
CA GLU A 135 -19.70 18.15 -7.03
C GLU A 135 -20.38 18.33 -5.68
N ILE A 136 -19.57 18.55 -4.64
CA ILE A 136 -20.04 18.90 -3.30
C ILE A 136 -20.44 20.38 -3.36
N PRO A 137 -21.73 20.71 -3.12
CA PRO A 137 -22.20 22.08 -3.23
C PRO A 137 -21.43 23.06 -2.34
N GLY A 138 -21.15 24.26 -2.85
CA GLY A 138 -20.48 25.32 -2.09
C GLY A 138 -18.97 25.18 -1.97
N THR A 139 -18.35 24.23 -2.66
CA THR A 139 -16.89 23.98 -2.59
C THR A 139 -16.08 24.59 -3.72
N ARG A 140 -16.72 25.34 -4.63
CA ARG A 140 -16.07 25.89 -5.82
C ARG A 140 -15.22 27.13 -5.49
N THR A 141 -13.97 27.12 -5.92
CA THR A 141 -12.97 28.18 -5.68
C THR A 141 -12.17 28.52 -6.93
N ASP A 142 -11.61 29.73 -6.94
CA ASP A 142 -10.67 30.18 -7.96
C ASP A 142 -9.29 29.53 -7.72
N GLY A 143 -9.08 28.37 -8.33
CA GLY A 143 -7.89 27.53 -8.13
C GLY A 143 -7.96 26.60 -6.90
N SER A 144 -6.95 25.72 -6.77
CA SER A 144 -6.91 24.64 -5.76
C SER A 144 -6.26 25.04 -4.43
N ASN A 145 -5.66 26.24 -4.35
CA ASN A 145 -4.93 26.66 -3.17
C ASN A 145 -5.89 26.92 -2.00
N GLY A 146 -5.75 26.14 -0.93
CA GLY A 146 -6.57 26.27 0.28
C GLY A 146 -7.89 25.52 0.24
N LEU A 147 -8.22 24.81 -0.86
CA LEU A 147 -9.42 23.99 -0.94
C LEU A 147 -9.27 22.74 -0.06
N ARG A 148 -10.13 22.60 0.96
CA ARG A 148 -10.15 21.46 1.90
C ARG A 148 -11.46 20.70 1.76
N CYS A 149 -11.40 19.52 1.16
CA CYS A 149 -12.57 18.67 0.91
C CYS A 149 -12.85 17.67 2.04
N GLU A 150 -12.21 17.83 3.20
CA GLU A 150 -12.45 17.00 4.38
C GLU A 150 -13.47 17.72 5.28
N GLN A 151 -14.60 17.04 5.50
CA GLN A 151 -15.75 17.36 6.37
C GLN A 151 -16.92 18.11 5.71
N MET A 152 -17.97 17.37 5.33
CA MET A 152 -19.35 17.65 5.75
C MET A 152 -20.16 16.33 5.83
N ASN A 153 -20.68 16.09 7.05
CA ASN A 153 -21.73 15.18 7.52
C ASN A 153 -21.43 13.69 7.76
N ASP A 154 -21.01 13.44 9.01
CA ASP A 154 -21.46 12.31 9.82
C ASP A 154 -22.99 12.20 9.88
N GLU A 155 -23.48 10.95 9.85
CA GLU A 155 -24.75 10.40 10.37
C GLU A 155 -25.47 9.48 9.37
N ALA A 156 -24.85 8.33 9.05
CA ALA A 156 -25.50 7.02 8.95
C ALA A 156 -24.52 5.96 8.41
N THR A 157 -23.72 5.31 9.27
CA THR A 157 -23.34 3.91 9.00
C THR A 157 -23.10 3.16 10.31
N GLN A 158 -24.17 2.59 10.86
CA GLN A 158 -24.05 1.26 11.42
C GLN A 158 -24.03 0.27 10.25
N ARG A 159 -22.88 -0.39 10.03
CA ARG A 159 -22.68 -1.84 9.70
C ARG A 159 -21.38 -2.08 8.89
N GLU A 160 -20.38 -2.51 9.64
CA GLU A 160 -19.39 -3.58 9.40
C GLU A 160 -18.36 -3.54 8.24
N PRO A 161 -17.15 -4.10 8.50
CA PRO A 161 -15.89 -3.72 7.87
C PRO A 161 -15.47 -4.67 6.74
N THR A 162 -14.96 -4.12 5.64
CA THR A 162 -14.39 -4.90 4.54
C THR A 162 -13.14 -5.66 4.99
N LYS A 163 -13.26 -6.98 5.03
CA LYS A 163 -12.18 -7.93 5.19
C LYS A 163 -11.33 -7.93 3.91
N GLY A 164 -10.09 -7.43 3.99
CA GLY A 164 -9.01 -7.97 3.13
C GLY A 164 -8.05 -7.04 2.39
N LEU A 165 -7.73 -5.85 2.89
CA LEU A 165 -6.35 -5.34 2.78
C LEU A 165 -6.09 -4.45 3.99
N ASN A 166 -5.31 -4.96 4.94
CA ASN A 166 -4.92 -4.22 6.13
C ASN A 166 -4.12 -2.99 5.68
N VAL A 167 -4.77 -1.83 5.56
CA VAL A 167 -4.06 -0.56 5.47
C VAL A 167 -3.41 -0.36 6.83
N ILE A 168 -2.13 -0.74 6.93
CA ILE A 168 -1.36 -0.53 8.14
C ILE A 168 -1.34 0.98 8.41
N PRO A 169 -1.85 1.45 9.56
CA PRO A 169 -1.79 2.85 9.91
C PRO A 169 -0.33 3.22 10.13
N LEU A 170 0.21 4.10 9.28
CA LEU A 170 1.57 4.63 9.37
C LEU A 170 1.52 6.10 9.74
N GLY A 171 2.47 6.55 10.57
CA GLY A 171 2.57 7.94 11.00
C GLY A 171 2.80 8.93 9.85
N SER A 172 3.41 8.48 8.76
CA SER A 172 3.61 9.26 7.54
C SER A 172 3.36 8.43 6.27
N PRO A 173 2.79 9.01 5.20
CA PRO A 173 2.69 8.37 3.89
C PRO A 173 4.04 7.97 3.29
N SER A 174 5.12 8.70 3.61
CA SER A 174 6.46 8.40 3.09
C SER A 174 6.95 7.02 3.50
N CYS A 175 6.56 6.54 4.68
CA CYS A 175 6.95 5.24 5.23
C CYS A 175 6.40 4.05 4.44
N ARG A 176 5.48 4.28 3.47
CA ARG A 176 4.99 3.24 2.55
C ARG A 176 5.96 2.94 1.42
N PHE A 177 6.86 3.87 1.10
CA PHE A 177 7.82 3.66 0.02
C PHE A 177 8.84 2.60 0.42
N GLY A 178 9.33 1.79 -0.52
CA GLY A 178 10.46 0.92 -0.25
C GLY A 178 11.73 1.73 0.03
N LYS A 179 12.77 1.10 0.56
CA LYS A 179 14.09 1.75 0.63
C LYS A 179 14.59 2.09 -0.77
N ASP A 180 15.23 3.25 -0.89
CA ASP A 180 15.88 3.66 -2.13
C ASP A 180 17.30 4.15 -1.80
N ARG A 181 18.28 3.38 -2.31
CA ARG A 181 19.72 3.61 -2.12
C ARG A 181 20.19 4.87 -2.83
N GLY A 182 19.39 5.40 -3.76
CA GLY A 182 19.77 6.50 -4.60
C GLY A 182 20.94 6.12 -5.51
N TYR A 183 21.81 7.09 -5.79
CA TYR A 183 23.00 6.89 -6.62
C TYR A 183 24.19 7.68 -6.07
N ARG A 184 25.40 7.29 -6.51
CA ARG A 184 26.64 7.99 -6.15
C ARG A 184 26.77 9.27 -6.96
N CYS A 185 27.04 10.39 -6.29
CA CYS A 185 27.34 11.67 -6.90
C CYS A 185 28.75 12.14 -6.48
N ALA A 186 29.28 13.16 -7.17
CA ALA A 186 30.60 13.70 -6.87
C ALA A 186 30.66 14.19 -5.41
N GLU A 187 31.76 13.89 -4.72
CA GLU A 187 32.05 14.36 -3.35
C GLU A 187 31.21 13.76 -2.21
N THR A 188 30.46 12.67 -2.44
CA THR A 188 29.71 11.97 -1.36
C THR A 188 30.26 10.59 -1.06
N THR A 189 30.42 10.26 0.22
CA THR A 189 30.69 8.89 0.69
C THR A 189 29.38 8.19 1.06
N PRO A 190 29.22 6.88 0.79
CA PRO A 190 28.06 6.14 1.25
C PRO A 190 27.94 6.18 2.78
N ILE A 191 26.70 6.29 3.26
CA ILE A 191 26.39 6.37 4.68
C ILE A 191 25.27 5.40 5.04
N VAL A 192 25.31 4.90 6.27
CA VAL A 192 24.22 4.10 6.83
C VAL A 192 23.05 5.02 7.18
N GLN A 193 21.87 4.66 6.71
CA GLN A 193 20.59 5.34 6.98
C GLN A 193 19.53 4.29 7.34
N TRP A 194 18.38 4.74 7.83
CA TRP A 194 17.26 3.88 8.22
C TRP A 194 16.07 4.09 7.31
N HIS A 195 15.36 3.01 6.98
CA HIS A 195 14.07 3.08 6.32
C HIS A 195 13.04 2.29 7.12
N PHE A 196 11.78 2.64 6.98
CA PHE A 196 10.69 1.86 7.53
C PHE A 196 10.36 0.68 6.62
N ASP A 197 10.28 -0.53 7.17
CA ASP A 197 9.88 -1.73 6.47
C ASP A 197 8.45 -2.12 6.90
N VAL A 198 7.48 -1.93 6.00
CA VAL A 198 6.06 -2.17 6.30
C VAL A 198 5.74 -3.63 6.59
N GLU A 199 6.55 -4.57 6.09
CA GLU A 199 6.36 -6.00 6.30
C GLU A 199 6.73 -6.41 7.73
N THR A 200 7.88 -5.95 8.22
CA THR A 200 8.34 -6.26 9.58
C THR A 200 7.86 -5.26 10.62
N PHE A 201 7.33 -4.11 10.17
CA PHE A 201 6.99 -2.95 10.98
C PHE A 201 8.20 -2.43 11.78
N GLN A 202 9.41 -2.52 11.21
CA GLN A 202 10.65 -2.09 11.85
C GLN A 202 11.41 -1.06 11.02
N CYS A 203 12.26 -0.30 11.70
CA CYS A 203 13.19 0.63 11.09
C CYS A 203 14.53 -0.05 10.89
N LEU A 204 14.90 -0.29 9.64
CA LEU A 204 16.02 -1.15 9.25
C LEU A 204 17.12 -0.34 8.57
N ALA A 205 18.37 -0.67 8.88
CA ALA A 205 19.55 -0.01 8.32
C ALA A 205 19.80 -0.43 6.87
N PHE A 206 20.23 0.53 6.04
CA PHE A 206 20.64 0.31 4.66
C PHE A 206 21.71 1.33 4.22
N GLU A 207 22.49 1.00 3.20
CA GLU A 207 23.46 1.92 2.59
C GLU A 207 22.76 2.92 1.64
N TYR A 208 22.88 4.20 1.95
CA TYR A 208 22.53 5.29 1.05
C TYR A 208 23.78 5.80 0.32
N LEU A 209 23.68 5.95 -1.00
CA LEU A 209 24.81 6.21 -1.89
C LEU A 209 25.19 7.70 -2.02
N GLY A 210 24.41 8.61 -1.44
CA GLY A 210 24.75 10.03 -1.31
C GLY A 210 23.77 10.99 -2.00
N CYS A 211 23.18 10.61 -3.14
CA CYS A 211 22.23 11.45 -3.87
C CYS A 211 20.94 10.70 -4.26
N GLY A 212 19.85 11.45 -4.45
CA GLY A 212 18.55 10.92 -4.84
C GLY A 212 17.85 10.16 -3.70
N GLY A 213 17.21 9.04 -4.02
CA GLY A 213 16.42 8.27 -3.07
C GLY A 213 15.00 8.83 -2.90
N ASN A 214 14.31 8.34 -1.87
CA ASN A 214 12.97 8.79 -1.52
C ASN A 214 12.87 9.23 -0.05
N GLN A 215 11.66 9.58 0.38
CA GLN A 215 11.36 10.13 1.70
C GLN A 215 11.26 9.08 2.82
N ASN A 216 11.37 7.77 2.52
CA ASN A 216 11.51 6.72 3.52
C ASN A 216 12.99 6.52 3.88
N ARG A 217 13.63 7.60 4.32
CA ARG A 217 15.06 7.62 4.67
C ARG A 217 15.25 8.55 5.84
N PHE A 218 15.83 8.02 6.91
CA PHE A 218 16.00 8.69 8.18
C PHE A 218 17.45 8.56 8.67
N PRO A 219 17.96 9.57 9.38
CA PRO A 219 19.34 9.59 9.85
C PRO A 219 19.60 8.70 11.06
N ASN A 220 18.56 8.19 11.73
CA ASN A 220 18.67 7.27 12.86
C ASN A 220 17.36 6.45 13.03
N GLU A 221 17.44 5.35 13.78
CA GLU A 221 16.31 4.45 14.03
C GLU A 221 15.17 5.15 14.78
N LYS A 222 15.51 6.01 15.74
CA LYS A 222 14.52 6.73 16.56
C LYS A 222 13.63 7.62 15.71
N GLU A 223 14.21 8.42 14.82
CA GLU A 223 13.45 9.33 13.94
C GLU A 223 12.56 8.58 12.96
N CYS A 224 13.06 7.46 12.41
CA CYS A 224 12.24 6.55 11.63
C CYS A 224 11.05 6.02 12.44
N SER A 225 11.31 5.52 13.65
CA SER A 225 10.29 4.92 14.52
C SER A 225 9.24 5.96 14.92
N THR A 226 9.63 7.17 15.32
CA THR A 226 8.68 8.24 15.70
C THR A 226 7.88 8.79 14.53
N THR A 227 8.42 8.74 13.32
CA THR A 227 7.72 9.23 12.11
C THR A 227 6.76 8.19 11.56
N CYS A 228 7.12 6.90 11.62
CA CYS A 228 6.41 5.85 10.91
C CYS A 228 5.49 4.99 11.78
N LYS A 229 5.79 4.86 13.08
CA LYS A 229 5.01 4.05 14.02
C LYS A 229 4.08 4.95 14.85
N PHE A 230 2.82 4.57 14.96
CA PHE A 230 1.95 5.15 15.98
C PHE A 230 2.20 4.47 17.33
N ALA A 231 2.17 5.25 18.41
CA ALA A 231 2.49 4.76 19.77
C ALA A 231 1.48 3.73 20.30
N ASP A 232 0.26 3.74 19.76
CA ASP A 232 -0.85 2.85 20.13
C ASP A 232 -0.94 1.60 19.25
N LEU A 233 -0.18 1.53 18.15
CA LEU A 233 -0.28 0.39 17.24
C LEU A 233 0.31 -0.87 17.88
N SER A 234 -0.60 -1.76 18.24
CA SER A 234 -0.31 -3.03 18.91
C SER A 234 -0.67 -4.17 17.95
N GLY A 235 0.24 -5.13 17.78
CA GLY A 235 0.04 -6.24 16.84
C GLY A 235 1.11 -7.31 16.97
N CYS A 236 0.93 -8.41 16.26
CA CYS A 236 1.88 -9.51 16.24
C CYS A 236 3.14 -9.14 15.44
N ALA A 237 4.25 -9.75 15.81
CA ALA A 237 5.54 -9.64 15.15
C ALA A 237 5.42 -9.82 13.63
N GLY A 238 6.04 -8.91 12.88
CA GLY A 238 6.03 -8.91 11.42
C GLY A 238 4.65 -8.72 10.80
N MET A 239 3.78 -7.94 11.47
CA MET A 239 2.41 -7.64 11.01
C MET A 239 1.56 -8.89 10.74
N LYS A 240 1.89 -10.00 11.40
CA LYS A 240 1.08 -11.22 11.32
C LYS A 240 -0.30 -10.96 11.90
N SER A 241 -1.30 -11.62 11.32
CA SER A 241 -2.67 -11.49 11.82
C SER A 241 -2.75 -12.13 13.21
N PRO A 242 -3.40 -11.47 14.18
CA PRO A 242 -3.71 -12.08 15.46
C PRO A 242 -4.56 -13.34 15.30
N SER A 243 -4.42 -14.24 16.26
CA SER A 243 -5.24 -15.44 16.34
C SER A 243 -6.71 -15.08 16.50
N LYS A 244 -7.56 -15.92 15.90
CA LYS A 244 -9.00 -15.72 15.86
C LYS A 244 -9.71 -16.86 16.55
N ASP A 245 -10.79 -16.54 17.25
CA ASP A 245 -11.69 -17.54 17.82
C ASP A 245 -12.47 -18.28 16.73
N THR A 246 -13.31 -19.22 17.14
CA THR A 246 -14.16 -20.02 16.25
C THR A 246 -15.18 -19.19 15.47
N GLN A 247 -15.42 -17.93 15.86
CA GLN A 247 -16.31 -16.98 15.20
C GLN A 247 -15.54 -16.02 14.27
N GLY A 248 -14.21 -16.15 14.20
CA GLY A 248 -13.36 -15.30 13.37
C GLY A 248 -13.01 -13.95 13.99
N LYS A 249 -13.29 -13.75 15.29
CA LYS A 249 -12.94 -12.54 16.04
C LYS A 249 -11.55 -12.68 16.65
N THR A 250 -10.77 -11.60 16.66
CA THR A 250 -9.45 -11.58 17.30
C THR A 250 -9.54 -11.94 18.79
N ILE A 251 -8.70 -12.86 19.22
CA ILE A 251 -8.59 -13.28 20.62
C ILE A 251 -7.73 -12.23 21.35
N THR A 252 -8.29 -11.67 22.41
CA THR A 252 -7.64 -10.66 23.26
C THR A 252 -7.22 -11.29 24.58
N CYS A 253 -6.14 -10.78 25.17
CA CYS A 253 -5.55 -11.30 26.40
C CYS A 253 -5.02 -10.15 27.28
N GLY A 254 -4.69 -10.46 28.54
CA GLY A 254 -4.09 -9.51 29.48
C GLY A 254 -5.08 -8.47 30.01
N GLN A 255 -6.39 -8.72 29.88
CA GLN A 255 -7.46 -7.80 30.34
C GLN A 255 -7.35 -7.50 31.85
N THR A 256 -6.76 -8.44 32.60
CA THR A 256 -6.57 -8.35 34.06
C THR A 256 -5.42 -7.41 34.47
N LEU A 257 -4.46 -7.13 33.57
CA LEU A 257 -3.33 -6.22 33.84
C LEU A 257 -3.71 -4.74 33.70
N MET A 258 -4.75 -4.43 32.93
CA MET A 258 -5.23 -3.05 32.70
C MET A 258 -6.26 -2.60 33.73
N ASN A 259 -6.87 -3.55 34.46
CA ASN A 259 -7.79 -3.28 35.57
C ASN A 259 -7.13 -3.45 36.95
N ALA A 260 -5.81 -3.65 37.04
CA ALA A 260 -5.12 -3.70 38.31
C ALA A 260 -5.04 -2.29 38.91
N PRO A 261 -5.79 -1.96 39.97
CA PRO A 261 -5.62 -0.71 40.69
C PRO A 261 -4.43 -0.89 41.66
N HIS A 262 -3.24 -1.18 41.15
CA HIS A 262 -2.04 -1.34 41.98
C HIS A 262 -1.25 -0.04 42.13
N LEU A 263 -1.97 1.05 42.39
CA LEU A 263 -1.47 2.11 43.28
C LEU A 263 -2.21 2.16 44.62
N PHE A 264 -3.16 1.26 44.89
CA PHE A 264 -3.83 1.20 46.19
C PHE A 264 -3.68 -0.19 46.85
N PRO A 265 -3.48 -0.23 48.19
CA PRO A 265 -3.27 -1.48 48.92
C PRO A 265 -4.50 -2.39 48.87
N PRO A 266 -4.33 -3.72 49.03
CA PRO A 266 -5.42 -4.68 48.85
C PRO A 266 -6.53 -4.50 49.90
N PRO A 267 -7.81 -4.65 49.52
CA PRO A 267 -8.91 -4.67 50.46
C PRO A 267 -8.92 -5.99 51.27
N PRO A 268 -9.52 -6.00 52.48
CA PRO A 268 -9.53 -7.16 53.36
C PRO A 268 -10.35 -8.32 52.79
N PRO A 269 -10.07 -9.58 53.22
CA PRO A 269 -10.60 -10.77 52.60
C PRO A 269 -12.09 -10.92 52.96
N GLN A 270 -12.96 -10.89 51.94
CA GLN A 270 -14.34 -11.33 52.09
C GLN A 270 -14.60 -12.55 51.22
N ILE A 271 -15.23 -13.53 51.87
CA ILE A 271 -15.49 -14.89 51.42
C ILE A 271 -16.51 -14.85 50.29
N GLY A 272 -16.06 -15.20 49.09
CA GLY A 272 -16.91 -15.44 47.92
C GLY A 272 -16.04 -16.02 46.81
N ASN A 273 -16.52 -17.07 46.15
CA ASN A 273 -15.82 -17.73 45.05
C ASN A 273 -15.54 -16.72 43.91
N PHE A 274 -14.34 -16.15 43.90
CA PHE A 274 -13.79 -15.48 42.72
C PHE A 274 -13.27 -16.56 41.76
N PRO A 275 -13.51 -16.42 40.43
CA PRO A 275 -12.83 -17.26 39.45
C PRO A 275 -11.32 -17.11 39.65
N GLN A 276 -10.58 -18.21 39.65
CA GLN A 276 -9.12 -18.18 39.73
C GLN A 276 -8.58 -17.36 38.55
N PHE A 277 -8.09 -16.14 38.83
CA PHE A 277 -7.38 -15.34 37.83
C PHE A 277 -6.04 -16.02 37.57
N SER A 278 -5.81 -16.48 36.33
CA SER A 278 -4.45 -16.86 35.94
C SER A 278 -3.55 -15.64 36.04
N ARG A 279 -2.39 -15.81 36.69
CA ARG A 279 -1.36 -14.76 36.76
C ARG A 279 -0.58 -14.63 35.45
N ASN A 280 -0.66 -15.63 34.57
CA ASN A 280 0.03 -15.62 33.29
C ASN A 280 -0.94 -15.22 32.16
N PRO A 281 -0.75 -14.06 31.51
CA PRO A 281 -1.59 -13.62 30.39
C PRO A 281 -1.63 -14.61 29.22
N ASP A 282 -0.59 -15.44 29.07
CA ASP A 282 -0.54 -16.46 28.01
C ASP A 282 -1.56 -17.57 28.22
N ASP A 283 -2.03 -17.79 29.45
CA ASP A 283 -3.05 -18.81 29.74
C ASP A 283 -4.43 -18.39 29.20
N GLU A 284 -4.63 -17.10 28.89
CA GLU A 284 -5.82 -16.58 28.21
C GLU A 284 -5.80 -16.86 26.69
N CYS A 285 -4.66 -17.31 26.15
CA CYS A 285 -4.47 -17.61 24.73
C CYS A 285 -4.52 -19.12 24.43
N PRO A 286 -4.81 -19.51 23.18
CA PRO A 286 -4.63 -20.89 22.73
C PRO A 286 -3.22 -21.42 23.02
N LYS A 287 -3.09 -22.75 23.17
CA LYS A 287 -1.84 -23.41 23.60
C LYS A 287 -0.60 -23.02 22.76
N GLU A 288 -0.78 -22.82 21.46
CA GLU A 288 0.28 -22.47 20.49
C GLU A 288 0.50 -20.96 20.35
N ASP A 289 -0.28 -20.15 21.08
CA ASP A 289 -0.23 -18.70 21.03
C ASP A 289 0.37 -18.13 22.32
N LYS A 290 0.85 -16.89 22.25
CA LYS A 290 1.23 -16.10 23.42
C LYS A 290 0.54 -14.74 23.39
N CYS A 291 0.38 -14.17 24.57
CA CYS A 291 -0.20 -12.85 24.74
C CYS A 291 0.83 -11.76 24.42
N VAL A 292 0.56 -10.95 23.42
CA VAL A 292 1.33 -9.75 23.10
C VAL A 292 0.56 -8.55 23.62
N ILE A 293 1.09 -7.91 24.67
CA ILE A 293 0.45 -6.78 25.34
C ILE A 293 0.81 -5.49 24.61
N GLY A 294 -0.22 -4.80 24.12
CA GLY A 294 -0.13 -3.46 23.56
C GLY A 294 -0.36 -2.35 24.60
N ALA A 295 -0.41 -1.10 24.12
CA ALA A 295 -0.67 0.07 24.97
C ALA A 295 -2.05 0.04 25.64
N PHE A 296 -3.06 -0.54 24.96
CA PHE A 296 -4.46 -0.53 25.42
C PHE A 296 -5.17 -1.88 25.33
N ILE A 297 -4.61 -2.85 24.60
CA ILE A 297 -5.17 -4.19 24.49
C ILE A 297 -4.07 -5.21 24.24
N GLY A 298 -4.16 -6.39 24.87
CA GLY A 298 -3.33 -7.54 24.51
C GLY A 298 -4.04 -8.40 23.47
N VAL A 299 -3.29 -8.98 22.55
CA VAL A 299 -3.79 -9.91 21.52
C VAL A 299 -2.99 -11.20 21.52
N CYS A 300 -3.66 -12.31 21.23
CA CYS A 300 -3.00 -13.60 21.08
C CYS A 300 -2.34 -13.70 19.70
N CYS A 301 -1.06 -14.04 19.69
CA CYS A 301 -0.22 -14.17 18.51
C CYS A 301 0.45 -15.53 18.49
N ASP A 302 0.71 -16.07 17.30
CA ASP A 302 1.43 -17.34 17.11
C ASP A 302 2.78 -17.30 17.85
N ARG A 303 2.94 -18.19 18.84
CA ARG A 303 4.10 -18.17 19.74
C ARG A 303 5.40 -18.41 18.97
N GLY A 304 5.37 -19.33 18.02
CA GLY A 304 6.54 -19.67 17.20
C GLY A 304 7.07 -18.46 16.42
N ASN A 305 6.16 -17.70 15.79
CA ASN A 305 6.48 -16.48 15.05
C ASN A 305 7.03 -15.39 15.96
N GLU A 306 6.39 -15.12 17.10
CA GLU A 306 6.84 -14.12 18.07
C GLU A 306 8.24 -14.43 18.61
N GLU A 307 8.48 -15.68 19.02
CA GLU A 307 9.78 -16.10 19.51
C GLU A 307 10.86 -16.08 18.42
N LEU A 308 10.53 -16.51 17.20
CA LEU A 308 11.45 -16.44 16.07
C LEU A 308 11.83 -15.00 15.76
N PHE A 309 10.84 -14.10 15.73
CA PHE A 309 11.07 -12.68 15.49
C PHE A 309 11.94 -12.07 16.59
N GLN A 310 11.65 -12.36 17.86
CA GLN A 310 12.44 -11.87 18.99
C GLN A 310 13.89 -12.36 18.95
N ARG A 311 14.13 -13.63 18.61
CA ARG A 311 15.50 -14.18 18.42
C ARG A 311 16.23 -13.57 17.23
N ASN A 312 15.51 -13.22 16.16
CA ASN A 312 16.12 -12.57 14.98
C ASN A 312 16.38 -11.08 15.23
N PHE A 313 15.59 -10.43 16.09
CA PHE A 313 15.74 -9.04 16.48
C PHE A 313 16.87 -8.85 17.50
N TRP A 314 17.14 -9.87 18.32
CA TRP A 314 18.27 -9.95 19.25
C TRP A 314 19.21 -11.10 18.87
N PRO A 315 19.88 -11.00 17.71
CA PRO A 315 20.66 -12.10 17.17
C PRO A 315 21.94 -12.35 17.96
N THR A 316 22.43 -13.58 17.90
CA THR A 316 23.76 -13.98 18.38
C THR A 316 24.63 -14.36 17.19
N CYS A 317 25.85 -13.84 17.15
CA CYS A 317 26.82 -14.18 16.11
C CYS A 317 27.35 -15.59 16.29
N GLN A 318 27.61 -16.29 15.18
CA GLN A 318 28.28 -17.59 15.24
C GLN A 318 29.71 -17.43 15.76
N PHE A 319 30.37 -16.33 15.38
CA PHE A 319 31.71 -15.96 15.83
C PHE A 319 31.72 -14.49 16.30
N GLY A 320 32.31 -14.23 17.45
CA GLY A 320 32.40 -12.88 18.02
C GLY A 320 31.10 -12.38 18.62
N LYS A 321 30.84 -11.07 18.51
CA LYS A 321 29.68 -10.40 19.13
C LYS A 321 28.90 -9.57 18.10
N PRO A 322 27.58 -9.40 18.27
CA PRO A 322 26.81 -8.48 17.45
C PRO A 322 27.38 -7.06 17.53
N PHE A 323 27.54 -6.43 16.37
CA PHE A 323 28.06 -5.07 16.26
C PHE A 323 27.11 -4.08 16.93
N GLN A 324 27.64 -3.27 17.84
CA GLN A 324 26.90 -2.22 18.55
C GLN A 324 27.07 -0.89 17.81
N TRP A 325 25.96 -0.32 17.35
CA TRP A 325 25.88 1.02 16.80
C TRP A 325 25.61 2.03 17.92
N ASN A 326 26.48 3.03 18.09
CA ASN A 326 26.38 4.08 19.11
C ASN A 326 26.15 3.54 20.55
N ASP A 327 26.94 2.53 20.93
CA ASP A 327 27.08 1.93 22.26
C ASP A 327 25.86 1.22 22.88
N HIS A 328 24.69 1.16 22.24
CA HIS A 328 23.52 0.48 22.85
C HIS A 328 22.53 -0.22 21.89
N GLN A 329 22.75 -0.19 20.56
CA GLN A 329 21.82 -0.80 19.61
C GLN A 329 22.54 -1.75 18.64
N VAL A 330 22.07 -2.99 18.52
CA VAL A 330 22.56 -3.90 17.48
C VAL A 330 22.15 -3.36 16.12
N LEU A 331 23.11 -3.24 15.20
CA LEU A 331 22.82 -2.78 13.86
C LEU A 331 22.13 -3.91 13.05
N ILE A 332 20.85 -3.70 12.73
CA ILE A 332 20.03 -4.65 11.97
C ILE A 332 19.53 -4.03 10.66
N GLY A 333 19.52 -4.82 9.60
CA GLY A 333 18.99 -4.49 8.29
C GLY A 333 17.97 -5.53 7.81
N LYS A 334 17.38 -5.34 6.64
CA LYS A 334 16.46 -6.33 6.06
C LYS A 334 17.24 -7.49 5.45
N SER A 335 18.30 -7.19 4.71
CA SER A 335 19.14 -8.18 4.03
C SER A 335 20.60 -7.77 4.02
N CYS A 336 21.52 -8.74 4.00
CA CYS A 336 22.94 -8.48 3.78
C CYS A 336 23.23 -7.76 2.46
N SER A 337 22.33 -7.86 1.47
CA SER A 337 22.40 -7.10 0.21
C SER A 337 22.24 -5.59 0.39
N ASP A 338 21.84 -5.12 1.57
CA ASP A 338 21.64 -3.69 1.88
C ASP A 338 22.94 -2.96 2.24
N ASN A 339 24.07 -3.66 2.33
CA ASN A 339 25.41 -3.09 2.54
C ASN A 339 25.55 -2.17 3.76
N PHE A 340 24.80 -2.43 4.82
CA PHE A 340 24.77 -1.60 6.03
C PHE A 340 25.85 -1.94 7.06
N CYS A 341 26.54 -3.08 6.90
CA CYS A 341 27.56 -3.52 7.85
C CYS A 341 28.86 -2.70 7.72
N PRO A 342 29.41 -2.18 8.84
CA PRO A 342 30.69 -1.47 8.85
C PRO A 342 31.86 -2.35 8.39
N ARG A 343 32.99 -1.69 8.07
CA ARG A 343 34.26 -2.40 7.84
C ARG A 343 34.64 -3.22 9.07
N GLU A 344 35.29 -4.36 8.84
CA GLU A 344 35.72 -5.30 9.91
C GLU A 344 34.57 -6.03 10.62
N THR A 345 33.39 -6.05 10.00
CA THR A 345 32.27 -6.90 10.43
C THR A 345 31.83 -7.82 9.29
N SER A 346 31.27 -8.97 9.64
CA SER A 346 30.62 -9.89 8.69
C SER A 346 29.11 -9.75 8.80
N CYS A 347 28.41 -9.79 7.66
CA CYS A 347 26.95 -9.83 7.67
C CYS A 347 26.45 -11.27 7.78
N GLU A 348 25.56 -11.53 8.72
CA GLU A 348 24.83 -12.78 8.85
C GLU A 348 23.34 -12.55 8.50
N GLN A 349 22.80 -13.41 7.63
CA GLN A 349 21.41 -13.33 7.19
C GLN A 349 20.52 -14.22 8.07
N GLY A 350 19.62 -13.60 8.83
CA GLY A 350 18.55 -14.28 9.55
C GLY A 350 17.29 -14.43 8.70
N TYR A 351 16.24 -14.95 9.33
CA TYR A 351 14.93 -15.19 8.71
C TYR A 351 14.17 -13.88 8.43
N PHE A 352 14.11 -12.98 9.43
CA PHE A 352 13.44 -11.68 9.28
C PHE A 352 14.40 -10.53 8.98
N PHE A 353 15.61 -10.60 9.53
CA PHE A 353 16.58 -9.51 9.54
C PHE A 353 17.96 -10.03 9.21
N ALA A 354 18.83 -9.14 8.76
CA ALA A 354 20.26 -9.34 8.69
C ALA A 354 20.94 -8.52 9.79
N TYR A 355 22.09 -8.97 10.27
CA TYR A 355 22.83 -8.30 11.34
C TYR A 355 24.33 -8.43 11.12
N CYS A 356 25.09 -7.53 11.76
CA CYS A 356 26.55 -7.47 11.61
C CYS A 356 27.24 -8.08 12.82
N CYS A 357 28.25 -8.89 12.56
CA CYS A 357 29.04 -9.60 13.55
C CYS A 357 30.48 -9.13 13.50
N SER A 358 30.99 -8.66 14.63
CA SER A 358 32.39 -8.26 14.76
C SER A 358 33.24 -9.52 14.91
N PHE A 359 34.35 -9.59 14.17
CA PHE A 359 35.37 -10.59 14.44
C PHE A 359 35.95 -10.32 15.83
N SER A 360 36.00 -11.33 16.71
CA SER A 360 36.61 -11.17 18.03
C SER A 360 38.06 -10.69 17.85
N SER A 361 38.41 -9.57 18.47
CA SER A 361 39.78 -9.32 18.95
C SER A 361 40.13 -10.30 20.05
#